data_AF-A0A928WBY1-F1
#
_entry.id   AF-A0A928WBY1-F1
#
_cell.length_a   1.000
_cell.length_b   1.000
_cell.length_c   1.000
_cell.angle_alpha   90.00
_cell.angle_beta   90.00
_cell.angle_gamma   90.00
#
_symmetry.space_group_name_H-M   'P 1'
#
loop_
_entity.id
_entity.type
_entity.pdbx_description
1 polymer ?
#
loop_
_entity_poly.entity_id
_entity_poly.type
_entity_poly.pdbx_seq_one_letter_code
_entity_poly.pdbx_strand_id
1 'polypeptide(L)' 'MTKSNFASKKTAPLQYFFKSLNTEAGRVTRGWGTTPLMAGIIALFILFLLIITQIVNASILLEGMDVDWTSLN' A
#
# COMPACT_ATOMS: atom_id res chain seq x y z
N MET A 1 41.66 1.47 -18.25
CA MET A 1 40.91 1.76 -17.01
C MET A 1 40.43 3.20 -17.06
N THR A 2 39.17 3.42 -17.42
CA THR A 2 38.56 4.76 -17.48
C THR A 2 38.20 5.21 -16.07
N LYS A 3 38.80 6.30 -15.59
CA LYS A 3 38.40 6.95 -14.34
C LYS A 3 37.01 7.56 -14.56
N SER A 4 35.96 6.95 -14.02
CA SER A 4 34.63 7.56 -14.03
C SER A 4 34.65 8.77 -13.09
N ASN A 5 34.56 9.97 -13.67
CA ASN A 5 34.40 11.22 -12.93
C ASN A 5 33.01 11.27 -12.32
N PHE A 6 32.82 10.66 -11.14
CA PHE A 6 31.58 10.79 -10.40
C PHE A 6 31.44 12.23 -9.89
N ALA A 7 30.33 12.86 -10.30
CA ALA A 7 30.01 14.26 -10.12
C ALA A 7 30.11 14.76 -8.67
N SER A 8 30.34 16.07 -8.54
CA SER A 8 30.53 16.80 -7.28
C SER A 8 29.44 16.51 -6.23
N LYS A 9 29.89 16.13 -5.04
CA LYS A 9 29.06 15.71 -3.90
C LYS A 9 28.52 16.93 -3.15
N LYS A 10 27.53 17.63 -3.70
CA LYS A 10 26.77 18.62 -2.93
C LYS A 10 25.91 17.85 -1.91
N THR A 11 26.23 18.00 -0.62
CA THR A 11 25.44 17.38 0.45
C THR A 11 24.60 18.44 1.15
N ALA A 12 23.29 18.22 1.18
CA ALA A 12 22.40 19.06 1.97
C ALA A 12 22.49 18.63 3.44
N PRO A 13 22.38 19.55 4.43
CA PRO A 13 22.35 19.18 5.84
C PRO A 13 21.29 18.11 6.19
N LEU A 14 20.13 18.15 5.52
CA LEU A 14 19.08 17.13 5.66
C LEU A 14 19.48 15.75 5.13
N GLN A 15 20.42 15.68 4.18
CA GLN A 15 20.87 14.43 3.59
C GLN A 15 21.50 13.52 4.63
N TYR A 16 22.14 14.04 5.68
CA TYR A 16 22.72 13.20 6.74
C TYR A 16 21.66 12.39 7.50
N PHE A 17 20.48 12.98 7.73
CA PHE A 17 19.37 12.31 8.39
C PHE A 17 18.68 11.30 7.48
N PHE A 18 18.45 11.65 6.21
CA PHE A 18 17.72 10.80 5.28
C PHE A 18 18.57 9.78 4.53
N LYS A 19 19.91 9.89 4.60
CA LYS A 19 20.81 8.97 3.90
C LYS A 19 20.54 7.51 4.29
N SER A 20 20.29 7.22 5.56
CA SER A 20 20.00 5.87 6.05
C SER A 20 18.71 5.29 5.47
N LEU A 21 17.72 6.12 5.12
CA LEU A 21 16.45 5.65 4.54
C LEU A 21 16.58 5.22 3.08
N ASN A 22 17.64 5.65 2.38
CA ASN A 22 17.83 5.38 0.95
C ASN A 22 19.03 4.46 0.66
N THR A 23 19.53 3.72 1.66
CA THR A 23 20.69 2.81 1.47
C THR A 23 20.34 1.48 0.83
N GLU A 24 19.05 1.10 0.79
CA GLU A 24 18.62 -0.25 0.42
C GLU A 24 17.93 -0.31 -0.95
N ALA A 25 18.07 0.73 -1.76
CA ALA A 25 17.54 0.75 -3.11
C ALA A 25 18.09 -0.43 -3.94
N GLY A 26 17.19 -1.23 -4.51
CA GLY A 26 17.53 -2.44 -5.27
C GLY A 26 17.72 -3.70 -4.41
N ARG A 27 17.63 -3.61 -3.08
CA ARG A 27 17.59 -4.80 -2.22
C ARG A 27 16.22 -5.46 -2.34
N VAL A 28 16.21 -6.73 -2.75
CA VAL A 28 14.98 -7.52 -2.90
C VAL A 28 15.17 -8.93 -2.34
N THR A 29 14.08 -9.54 -1.90
CA THR A 29 14.06 -10.95 -1.48
C THR A 29 14.02 -11.86 -2.71
N ARG A 30 14.75 -12.98 -2.67
CA ARG A 30 14.75 -13.96 -3.77
C ARG A 30 13.44 -14.76 -3.79
N GLY A 31 13.02 -15.20 -4.97
CA GLY A 31 11.80 -16.00 -5.16
C GLY A 31 10.53 -15.18 -4.96
N TRP A 32 9.45 -15.81 -4.48
CA TRP A 32 8.13 -15.18 -4.34
C TRP A 32 8.00 -14.27 -3.11
N GLY A 33 8.92 -14.34 -2.15
CA GLY A 33 8.87 -13.53 -0.94
C GLY A 33 7.50 -13.59 -0.25
N THR A 34 6.95 -12.41 0.08
CA THR A 34 5.63 -12.27 0.70
C THR A 34 4.49 -12.11 -0.30
N THR A 35 4.72 -12.36 -1.60
CA THR A 35 3.70 -12.21 -2.65
C THR A 35 2.43 -13.02 -2.39
N PRO A 36 2.49 -14.30 -1.95
CA PRO A 36 1.27 -15.05 -1.65
C PRO A 36 0.46 -14.44 -0.48
N LEU A 37 1.15 -13.93 0.54
CA LEU A 37 0.52 -13.22 1.66
C LEU A 37 -0.14 -11.91 1.18
N MET A 38 0.57 -11.14 0.36
CA MET A 38 0.04 -9.92 -0.26
C MET A 38 -1.22 -10.23 -1.09
N ALA A 39 -1.19 -11.28 -1.91
CA ALA A 39 -2.35 -11.70 -2.70
C ALA A 39 -3.55 -12.09 -1.82
N GLY A 40 -3.31 -12.79 -0.71
CA GLY A 40 -4.35 -13.10 0.28
C GLY A 40 -4.97 -11.85 0.89
N ILE A 41 -4.14 -10.87 1.28
CA ILE A 41 -4.63 -9.59 1.83
C ILE A 41 -5.40 -8.79 0.76
N ILE A 42 -4.92 -8.77 -0.49
CA ILE A 42 -5.63 -8.13 -1.61
C ILE A 42 -7.00 -8.78 -1.82
N ALA A 43 -7.09 -10.11 -1.81
CA ALA A 43 -8.35 -10.81 -1.97
C ALA A 43 -9.36 -10.47 -0.85
N LEU A 44 -8.89 -10.43 0.41
CA LEU A 44 -9.72 -10.00 1.54
C LEU A 44 -10.14 -8.53 1.40
N PHE A 45 -9.25 -7.66 0.92
CA PHE A 45 -9.56 -6.25 0.70
C PHE A 45 -10.59 -6.06 -0.42
N ILE A 46 -10.47 -6.80 -1.53
CA ILE A 46 -11.45 -6.81 -2.62
C ILE A 46 -12.80 -7.32 -2.10
N LEU A 47 -12.82 -8.41 -1.34
CA LEU A 47 -14.04 -8.94 -0.74
C LEU A 47 -14.69 -7.90 0.18
N PHE A 48 -13.91 -7.23 1.03
CA PHE A 48 -14.38 -6.15 1.89
C PHE A 48 -15.03 -5.01 1.08
N LEU A 49 -14.35 -4.51 0.04
CA LEU A 49 -14.88 -3.44 -0.81
C LEU A 49 -16.15 -3.87 -1.55
N LEU A 50 -16.19 -5.10 -2.06
CA LEU A 50 -17.37 -5.63 -2.73
C LEU A 50 -18.57 -5.74 -1.78
N ILE A 51 -18.36 -6.15 -0.53
CA ILE A 51 -19.44 -6.24 0.46
C ILE A 51 -20.01 -4.84 0.74
N ILE A 52 -19.17 -3.87 1.10
CA ILE A 52 -19.66 -2.51 1.41
C ILE A 52 -20.31 -1.84 0.20
N THR A 53 -19.78 -2.07 -1.01
CA THR A 53 -20.35 -1.52 -2.25
C THR A 53 -21.73 -2.11 -2.51
N GLN A 54 -21.88 -3.42 -2.36
CA GLN A 54 -23.17 -4.08 -2.58
C GLN A 54 -24.21 -3.72 -1.51
N ILE A 55 -23.79 -3.48 -0.26
CA ILE A 55 -24.67 -2.97 0.79
C ILE A 55 -25.21 -1.59 0.41
N VAL A 56 -24.34 -0.65 0.04
CA VAL A 56 -24.77 0.72 -0.32
C VAL A 56 -25.56 0.74 -1.64
N ASN A 57 -25.33 -0.21 -2.54
CA ASN A 57 -26.11 -0.39 -3.76
C ASN A 57 -27.40 -1.23 -3.54
N ALA A 58 -27.75 -1.56 -2.30
CA ALA A 58 -28.90 -2.41 -1.95
C ALA A 58 -28.95 -3.77 -2.68
N SER A 59 -27.81 -4.25 -3.20
CA SER A 59 -27.68 -5.56 -3.85
C SER A 59 -27.51 -6.68 -2.83
N ILE A 60 -26.97 -6.35 -1.66
CA ILE A 60 -26.95 -7.19 -0.45
C ILE A 60 -27.72 -6.42 0.63
N LEU A 61 -28.74 -7.06 1.21
CA LEU A 61 -29.51 -6.52 2.33
C LEU A 61 -29.12 -7.29 3.60
N LEU A 62 -28.86 -6.58 4.69
CA LEU A 62 -28.58 -7.19 5.99
C LEU A 62 -29.77 -6.93 6.93
N GLU A 63 -30.22 -7.97 7.62
CA GLU A 63 -31.31 -7.85 8.59
C GLU A 63 -30.92 -6.87 9.71
N GLY A 64 -31.83 -5.94 10.03
CA GLY A 64 -31.61 -4.93 11.07
C GLY A 64 -30.70 -3.77 10.68
N MET A 65 -30.32 -3.65 9.40
CA MET A 65 -29.53 -2.55 8.89
C MET A 65 -30.18 -1.95 7.65
N ASP A 66 -30.69 -0.72 7.78
CA ASP A 66 -31.21 0.06 6.66
C ASP A 66 -30.26 1.20 6.32
N VAL A 67 -29.98 1.38 5.03
CA VAL A 67 -29.08 2.43 4.53
C VAL A 67 -29.95 3.61 4.11
N ASP A 68 -30.41 4.35 5.12
CA ASP A 68 -31.23 5.55 4.93
C ASP A 68 -30.71 6.74 5.76
N TRP A 69 -31.10 7.95 5.37
CA TRP A 69 -30.78 9.20 6.07
C TRP A 69 -31.30 9.23 7.50
N THR A 70 -32.33 8.45 7.82
CA THR A 70 -32.92 8.36 9.16
C THR A 70 -32.22 7.35 10.08
N SER A 71 -31.30 6.53 9.57
CA SER A 71 -30.66 5.42 10.31
C SER A 71 -29.84 5.81 11.54
N LEU A 72 -29.54 7.11 11.71
CA LEU A 72 -28.79 7.65 12.85
C LEU A 72 -29.67 8.33 13.91
N ASN A 73 -30.99 8.34 13.72
CA ASN A 73 -31.96 9.02 14.58
C ASN A 73 -32.69 8.04 15.50
#